data_AF-A0A2G6JNL5-F1
#
_entry.id   AF-A0A2G6JNL5-F1
#
_cell.length_a   1.000
_cell.length_b   1.000
_cell.length_c   1.000
_cell.angle_alpha   90.00
_cell.angle_beta   90.00
_cell.angle_gamma   90.00
#
_symmetry.space_group_name_H-M   'P 1'
#
loop_
_entity.id
_entity.type
_entity.pdbx_description
1 polymer ?
#
loop_
_entity_poly.entity_id
_entity_poly.type
_entity_poly.pdbx_seq_one_letter_code
_entity_poly.pdbx_strand_id
1 'polypeptide(L)' 'MPKREQIEVLEERLDELVEKLLVMGRPKWERIRLMQSLVSLGEKLPDEVVEAALARIMERMLD' A
#
# COMPACT_ATOMS: atom_id res chain seq x y z
N MET A 1 5.15 20.97 -5.20
CA MET A 1 5.05 19.82 -6.11
C MET A 1 3.77 19.91 -6.93
N PRO A 2 3.85 19.74 -8.26
CA PRO A 2 2.70 19.46 -9.11
C PRO A 2 1.90 18.25 -8.58
N LYS A 3 0.60 18.19 -8.89
CA LYS A 3 -0.28 17.07 -8.46
C LYS A 3 0.25 15.70 -8.90
N ARG A 4 0.90 15.63 -10.07
CA ARG A 4 1.44 14.38 -10.62
C ARG A 4 2.59 13.81 -9.79
N GLU A 5 3.56 14.65 -9.42
CA GLU A 5 4.66 14.24 -8.53
C GLU A 5 4.15 13.78 -7.15
N GLN A 6 3.04 14.34 -6.66
CA GLN A 6 2.44 13.90 -5.40
C GLN A 6 1.82 12.51 -5.52
N ILE A 7 1.18 12.20 -6.66
CA ILE A 7 0.61 10.87 -6.92
C ILE A 7 1.72 9.83 -7.05
N GLU A 8 2.78 10.12 -7.83
CA GLU A 8 3.92 9.22 -8.01
C GLU A 8 4.59 8.87 -6.67
N VAL A 9 4.79 9.86 -5.78
CA VAL A 9 5.35 9.62 -4.43
C VAL A 9 4.42 8.77 -3.56
N LEU A 10 3.11 8.93 -3.68
CA LEU A 10 2.14 8.12 -2.95
C LEU A 10 2.06 6.69 -3.51
N GLU A 11 2.22 6.51 -4.83
CA GLU A 11 2.31 5.20 -5.50
C GLU A 11 3.56 4.43 -5.05
N GLU A 12 4.73 5.06 -5.06
CA GLU A 12 5.98 4.43 -4.56
C GLU A 12 5.84 4.02 -3.09
N ARG A 13 5.22 4.87 -2.28
CA ARG A 13 4.99 4.59 -0.85
C ARG A 13 3.97 3.46 -0.64
N LEU A 14 2.98 3.33 -1.52
CA LEU A 14 2.00 2.26 -1.50
C LEU A 14 2.70 0.92 -1.76
N ASP A 15 3.50 0.84 -2.82
CA ASP A 15 4.28 -0.36 -3.17
C ASP A 15 5.22 -0.79 -2.02
N GLU A 16 5.96 0.15 -1.41
CA GLU A 16 6.80 -0.16 -0.25
C GLU A 16 6.02 -0.73 0.95
N LEU A 17 4.84 -0.18 1.24
CA LEU A 17 4.00 -0.63 2.36
C LEU A 17 3.43 -2.02 2.10
N VAL A 18 3.04 -2.30 0.85
CA VAL A 18 2.62 -3.64 0.40
C VAL A 18 3.73 -4.65 0.63
N GLU A 19 4.95 -4.36 0.16
CA GLU A 19 6.09 -5.26 0.38
C GLU A 19 6.37 -5.50 1.86
N LYS A 20 6.37 -4.45 2.67
CA LYS A 20 6.59 -4.56 4.11
C LYS A 20 5.51 -5.39 4.80
N LEU A 21 4.27 -5.32 4.35
CA LEU A 21 3.14 -6.10 4.87
C LEU A 21 3.27 -7.59 4.54
N LEU A 22 3.72 -7.90 3.32
CA LEU A 22 3.84 -9.26 2.80
C LEU A 22 5.03 -10.04 3.38
N VAL A 23 6.06 -9.36 3.89
CA VAL A 23 7.17 -10.03 4.58
C VAL A 23 6.67 -10.68 5.88
N MET A 24 6.55 -12.01 5.85
CA MET A 24 6.18 -12.83 7.00
C MET A 24 7.20 -12.68 8.14
N GLY A 25 6.70 -12.63 9.38
CA GLY A 25 7.53 -12.55 10.60
C GLY A 25 7.44 -11.23 11.37
N ARG A 26 6.66 -10.25 10.90
CA ARG A 26 6.44 -9.00 11.64
C ARG A 26 5.44 -9.17 12.80
N PRO A 27 5.67 -8.52 13.96
CA PRO A 27 4.72 -8.46 15.06
C PRO A 27 3.32 -8.01 14.62
N LYS A 28 2.27 -8.52 15.29
CA LYS A 28 0.86 -8.17 14.97
C LYS A 28 0.61 -6.67 14.96
N TRP A 29 1.17 -5.93 15.93
CA TRP A 29 0.98 -4.47 16.04
C TRP A 29 1.58 -3.72 14.84
N GLU A 30 2.70 -4.21 14.30
CA GLU A 30 3.36 -3.61 13.14
C GLU A 30 2.53 -3.83 11.88
N ARG A 31 2.02 -5.05 11.69
CA ARG A 31 1.10 -5.37 10.57
C ARG A 31 -0.18 -4.54 10.61
N ILE A 32 -0.76 -4.32 11.80
CA ILE A 32 -1.93 -3.44 11.98
C ILE A 32 -1.59 -1.99 11.58
N ARG A 33 -0.44 -1.47 12.03
CA ARG A 33 0.01 -0.11 11.69
C ARG A 33 0.20 0.08 10.19
N LEU A 34 0.79 -0.91 9.51
CA LEU A 34 1.00 -0.90 8.07
C LEU A 34 -0.35 -0.93 7.32
N MET A 35 -1.30 -1.78 7.73
CA MET A 35 -2.66 -1.79 7.18
C MET A 35 -3.37 -0.43 7.32
N GLN A 36 -3.28 0.20 8.49
CA GLN A 36 -3.87 1.54 8.70
C GLN A 36 -3.22 2.59 7.78
N SER A 37 -1.91 2.47 7.56
CA SER A 37 -1.19 3.37 6.65
C SER A 37 -1.64 3.18 5.20
N LEU A 38 -1.85 1.93 4.77
CA LEU A 38 -2.38 1.61 3.44
C LEU A 38 -3.78 2.20 3.23
N VAL A 39 -4.69 2.04 4.22
CA VAL A 39 -6.05 2.62 4.15
C VAL A 39 -6.01 4.14 4.01
N SER A 40 -5.22 4.83 4.85
CA SER A 40 -5.11 6.29 4.80
C SER A 40 -4.45 6.79 3.50
N LEU A 41 -3.59 5.97 2.89
CA LEU A 41 -2.98 6.28 1.60
C LEU A 41 -3.98 6.11 0.46
N GLY A 42 -4.81 5.06 0.52
CA GLY A 42 -5.90 4.82 -0.42
C GLY A 42 -6.92 5.96 -0.45
N GLU A 43 -7.29 6.52 0.71
CA GLU A 43 -8.17 7.70 0.79
C GLU A 43 -7.60 8.96 0.09
N LYS A 44 -6.30 9.00 -0.20
CA LYS A 44 -5.61 10.13 -0.84
C LYS A 44 -5.27 9.87 -2.31
N LEU A 45 -5.40 8.64 -2.77
CA LEU A 45 -5.10 8.21 -4.13
C LEU A 45 -6.38 8.03 -4.95
N PRO A 46 -6.30 8.11 -6.28
CA PRO A 46 -7.40 7.71 -7.16
C PRO A 46 -7.73 6.21 -7.00
N ASP A 47 -9.00 5.86 -7.17
CA ASP A 47 -9.51 4.49 -6.96
C ASP A 47 -8.78 3.46 -7.83
N GLU A 48 -8.44 3.80 -9.08
CA GLU A 48 -7.77 2.88 -10.02
C GLU A 48 -6.39 2.43 -9.54
N VAL A 49 -5.66 3.32 -8.85
CA VAL A 49 -4.34 3.04 -8.28
C VAL A 49 -4.47 2.13 -7.06
N VAL A 50 -5.49 2.37 -6.24
CA VAL A 50 -5.77 1.58 -5.03
C VAL A 50 -6.19 0.16 -5.39
N GLU A 51 -7.05 -0.01 -6.39
CA GLU A 51 -7.49 -1.31 -6.88
C GLU A 51 -6.31 -2.15 -7.39
N ALA A 52 -5.42 -1.56 -8.19
CA ALA A 52 -4.23 -2.23 -8.69
C ALA A 52 -3.30 -2.71 -7.55
N ALA A 53 -3.12 -1.90 -6.50
CA ALA A 53 -2.31 -2.28 -5.34
C ALA A 53 -2.98 -3.37 -4.49
N LEU A 54 -4.29 -3.29 -4.29
CA LEU A 54 -5.05 -4.35 -3.59
C LEU A 54 -4.98 -5.68 -4.34
N ALA A 55 -5.09 -5.66 -5.67
CA ALA A 55 -4.95 -6.86 -6.50
C ALA A 55 -3.56 -7.51 -6.30
N ARG A 56 -2.48 -6.73 -6.32
CA ARG A 56 -1.11 -7.22 -6.07
C ARG A 56 -0.91 -7.82 -4.68
N ILE A 57 -1.52 -7.22 -3.64
CA ILE A 57 -1.49 -7.77 -2.29
C ILE A 57 -2.18 -9.14 -2.27
N MET A 58 -3.37 -9.24 -2.86
CA MET A 58 -4.14 -10.48 -2.89
C MET A 58 -3.42 -11.58 -3.68
N GLU A 59 -2.88 -11.26 -4.85
CA GLU A 59 -2.10 -12.20 -5.67
C GLU A 59 -0.91 -12.76 -4.87
N ARG A 60 -0.10 -11.88 -4.26
CA ARG A 60 1.08 -12.30 -3.47
C ARG A 60 0.75 -12.98 -2.13
N MET A 61 -0.49 -12.87 -1.63
CA MET A 61 -0.93 -13.60 -0.44
C MET A 61 -1.47 -14.99 -0.76
N LEU A 62 -1.85 -15.24 -2.02
CA LEU A 62 -2.46 -16.50 -2.48
C LEU A 62 -1.44 -17.42 -3.19
N ASP A 63 -0.31 -16.89 -3.65
CA ASP A 63 0.89 -17.63 -4.06
C ASP A 63 1.74 -18.10 -2.85
#